data_AF-A0A3B9IS27-F1
#
_entry.id   AF-A0A3B9IS27-F1
#
_cell.length_a   1.000
_cell.length_b   1.000
_cell.length_c   1.000
_cell.angle_alpha   90.00
_cell.angle_beta   90.00
_cell.angle_gamma   90.00
#
_symmetry.space_group_name_H-M   'P 1'
#
loop_
_entity.id
_entity.type
_entity.pdbx_description
1 polymer ?
#
loop_
_entity_poly.entity_id
_entity_poly.type
_entity_poly.pdbx_seq_one_letter_code
_entity_poly.pdbx_strand_id
1 'polypeptide(L)'
;AAASAGNEPPLPGRSPWFCSGCPHNSSTKLPEGSRALAGIGCHGMAIYMPNRRTTLWSHMGAEGAAWIGQAPFSKDGHIFQNLGDG
;
A
#
# COMPACT_ATOMS: atom_id res chain seq x y z
N ALA A 1 15.18 -25.94 -24.10
CA ALA A 1 16.36 -25.06 -24.10
C ALA A 1 15.88 -23.63 -23.99
N ALA A 2 16.12 -22.96 -22.87
CA ALA A 2 15.82 -21.55 -22.72
C ALA A 2 16.85 -20.77 -23.54
N ALA A 3 16.40 -19.89 -24.44
CA ALA A 3 17.27 -18.98 -25.16
C ALA A 3 18.07 -18.16 -24.14
N SER A 4 19.37 -18.02 -24.38
CA SER A 4 20.26 -17.20 -23.58
C SER A 4 19.71 -15.78 -23.54
N ALA A 5 19.36 -15.29 -22.35
CA ALA A 5 19.18 -13.87 -22.11
C ALA A 5 20.46 -13.18 -22.58
N GLY A 6 20.33 -12.36 -23.63
CA GLY A 6 21.42 -11.55 -24.13
C GLY A 6 21.88 -10.60 -23.04
N ASN A 7 23.02 -9.97 -23.27
CA ASN A 7 23.64 -8.97 -22.41
C ASN A 7 22.82 -7.65 -22.39
N GLU A 8 21.51 -7.75 -22.24
CA GLU A 8 20.56 -6.65 -22.27
C GLU A 8 20.62 -5.92 -20.93
N PRO A 9 20.74 -4.58 -20.94
CA PRO A 9 20.65 -3.83 -19.71
C PRO A 9 19.31 -4.13 -19.03
N PRO A 10 19.29 -4.29 -17.69
CA PRO A 10 18.06 -4.58 -16.97
C PRO A 10 17.02 -3.52 -17.31
N LEU A 11 15.80 -3.98 -17.63
CA LEU A 11 14.68 -3.07 -17.88
C LEU A 11 14.49 -2.17 -16.66
N PRO A 12 14.25 -0.86 -16.85
CA PRO A 12 13.95 0.03 -15.74
C PRO A 12 12.75 -0.52 -14.96
N GLY A 13 12.92 -0.72 -13.65
CA GLY A 13 11.83 -1.15 -12.78
C GLY A 13 10.73 -0.11 -12.75
N ARG A 14 9.49 -0.50 -13.03
CA ARG A 14 8.32 0.37 -12.83
C ARG A 14 7.76 0.15 -11.44
N SER A 15 7.89 1.17 -10.59
CA SER A 15 7.23 1.15 -9.29
C SER A 15 5.71 1.14 -9.47
N PRO A 16 4.96 0.34 -8.69
CA PRO A 16 3.51 0.39 -8.69
C PRO A 16 3.03 1.79 -8.30
N TRP A 17 2.14 2.38 -9.10
CA TRP A 17 1.65 3.74 -8.86
C TRP A 17 0.20 3.91 -9.31
N PHE A 18 -0.46 4.96 -8.82
CA PHE A 18 -1.82 5.28 -9.25
C PHE A 18 -1.84 5.86 -10.67
N CYS A 19 -2.90 5.57 -11.41
CA CYS A 19 -3.16 6.16 -12.72
C CYS A 19 -3.29 7.69 -12.63
N SER A 20 -3.02 8.38 -13.74
CA SER A 20 -3.30 9.81 -13.91
C SER A 20 -4.77 10.10 -13.59
N GLY A 21 -5.02 11.03 -12.66
CA GLY A 21 -6.38 11.40 -12.23
C GLY A 21 -7.07 10.41 -11.28
N CYS A 22 -6.40 9.32 -10.87
CA CYS A 22 -7.00 8.37 -9.93
C CYS A 22 -7.28 9.06 -8.57
N PRO A 23 -8.50 8.92 -8.00
CA PRO A 23 -8.86 9.54 -6.72
C PRO A 23 -8.01 9.05 -5.54
N HIS A 24 -7.36 7.88 -5.66
CA HIS A 24 -6.41 7.39 -4.66
C HIS A 24 -5.22 8.32 -4.44
N ASN A 25 -4.85 9.18 -5.41
CA ASN A 25 -3.80 10.19 -5.21
C ASN A 25 -4.13 11.17 -4.08
N SER A 26 -5.42 11.47 -3.88
CA SER A 26 -5.90 12.31 -2.78
C SER A 26 -6.42 11.50 -1.60
N SER A 27 -7.19 10.43 -1.83
CA SER A 27 -7.87 9.70 -0.73
C SER A 27 -6.92 8.92 0.17
N THR A 28 -5.71 8.59 -0.29
CA THR A 28 -4.68 7.92 0.53
C THR A 28 -3.80 8.87 1.32
N LYS A 29 -4.00 10.20 1.20
CA LYS A 29 -3.32 11.17 2.06
C LYS A 29 -3.88 11.07 3.48
N LEU A 30 -2.99 11.14 4.46
CA LEU A 30 -3.34 10.97 5.87
C LEU A 30 -3.20 12.29 6.62
N PRO A 31 -4.00 12.50 7.67
CA PRO A 31 -3.74 13.52 8.67
C PRO A 31 -2.34 13.37 9.28
N GLU A 32 -1.80 14.48 9.80
CA GLU A 32 -0.54 14.47 10.52
C GLU A 32 -0.63 13.57 11.76
N GLY A 33 0.49 12.92 12.13
CA GLY A 33 0.52 11.94 13.22
C GLY A 33 -0.06 10.57 12.88
N SER A 34 -1.02 10.45 11.96
CA SER A 34 -1.67 9.16 11.61
C SER A 34 -0.95 8.25 10.61
N ARG A 35 -1.09 6.93 10.76
CA ARG A 35 -0.62 5.96 9.75
C ARG A 35 -1.76 5.17 9.13
N ALA A 36 -1.49 4.50 8.02
CA ALA A 36 -2.44 3.61 7.39
C ALA A 36 -1.92 2.17 7.31
N LEU A 37 -2.86 1.25 7.23
CA LEU A 37 -2.66 -0.15 6.89
C LEU A 37 -3.07 -0.39 5.43
N ALA A 38 -2.41 -1.33 4.73
CA ALA A 38 -2.73 -1.67 3.34
C ALA A 38 -3.59 -2.94 3.24
N GLY A 39 -4.48 -2.96 2.25
CA GLY A 39 -5.15 -4.15 1.75
C GLY A 39 -4.73 -4.50 0.33
N ILE A 40 -5.12 -5.67 -0.17
CA ILE A 40 -4.96 -6.01 -1.58
C ILE A 40 -5.89 -5.13 -2.41
N GLY A 41 -5.33 -4.39 -3.37
CA GLY A 41 -6.11 -3.60 -4.31
C GLY A 41 -5.39 -2.34 -4.74
N CYS A 42 -6.07 -1.55 -5.59
CA CYS A 42 -5.53 -0.30 -6.11
C CYS A 42 -5.15 0.66 -4.98
N HIS A 43 -6.01 0.80 -3.96
CA HIS A 43 -5.75 1.62 -2.77
C HIS A 43 -4.52 1.17 -1.97
N GLY A 44 -4.18 -0.13 -2.00
CA GLY A 44 -3.04 -0.71 -1.31
C GLY A 44 -1.68 -0.27 -1.85
N MET A 45 -1.63 0.17 -3.12
CA MET A 45 -0.39 0.64 -3.74
C MET A 45 0.23 1.87 -3.05
N ALA A 46 -0.52 2.54 -2.17
CA ALA A 46 0.01 3.60 -1.30
C ALA A 46 1.24 3.15 -0.50
N ILE A 47 1.39 1.85 -0.21
CA ILE A 47 2.55 1.29 0.51
C ILE A 47 3.88 1.50 -0.23
N TYR A 48 3.86 1.63 -1.56
CA TYR A 48 5.07 1.85 -2.37
C TYR A 48 5.42 3.34 -2.51
N MET A 49 4.59 4.23 -1.98
CA MET A 49 4.77 5.68 -2.13
C MET A 49 5.53 6.23 -0.92
N PRO A 50 6.76 6.78 -1.09
CA PRO A 50 7.60 7.21 0.04
C PRO A 50 6.94 8.25 0.95
N ASN A 51 6.02 9.06 0.40
CA ASN A 51 5.30 10.10 1.11
C ASN A 51 3.93 9.64 1.64
N ARG A 52 3.67 8.33 1.70
CA ARG A 52 2.49 7.75 2.33
C ARG A 52 2.96 6.90 3.50
N ARG A 53 2.43 7.20 4.69
CA ARG A 53 2.70 6.41 5.90
C ARG A 53 1.80 5.19 5.95
N THR A 54 1.86 4.37 4.91
CA THR A 54 1.09 3.14 4.77
C THR A 54 2.02 1.95 4.98
N THR A 55 1.65 1.02 5.84
CA THR A 55 2.43 -0.20 6.11
C THR A 55 1.51 -1.41 6.17
N LEU A 56 2.12 -2.59 6.30
CA LEU A 56 1.44 -3.88 6.54
C LEU A 56 0.45 -4.27 5.43
N TRP A 57 0.72 -5.41 4.79
CA TRP A 57 -0.18 -5.96 3.79
C TRP A 57 -1.07 -7.04 4.41
N SER A 58 -2.36 -7.04 4.07
CA SER A 58 -3.28 -8.13 4.40
C SER A 58 -4.01 -8.64 3.15
N HIS A 59 -4.54 -9.84 3.22
CA HIS A 59 -5.33 -10.45 2.15
C HIS A 59 -6.72 -9.81 2.05
N MET A 60 -7.36 -9.97 0.89
CA MET A 60 -8.67 -9.40 0.60
C MET A 60 -9.71 -9.90 1.62
N GLY A 61 -10.48 -8.98 2.21
CA GLY A 61 -11.50 -9.27 3.22
C GLY A 61 -11.00 -9.34 4.67
N ALA A 62 -9.68 -9.16 4.90
CA ALA A 62 -9.08 -9.14 6.23
C ALA A 62 -8.16 -7.93 6.45
N GLU A 63 -8.38 -6.85 5.71
CA GLU A 63 -7.52 -5.68 5.63
C GLU A 63 -7.24 -5.07 7.01
N GLY A 64 -8.29 -4.92 7.83
CA GLY A 64 -8.20 -4.38 9.19
C GLY A 64 -7.89 -5.41 10.29
N ALA A 65 -7.85 -6.71 9.98
CA ALA A 65 -7.82 -7.76 11.01
C ALA A 65 -6.57 -7.69 11.89
N ALA A 66 -5.42 -7.31 11.32
CA ALA A 66 -4.18 -7.15 12.08
C ALA A 66 -4.27 -6.07 13.17
N TRP A 67 -5.17 -5.09 13.01
CA TRP A 67 -5.39 -4.06 14.03
C TRP A 67 -5.91 -4.65 15.34
N ILE A 68 -6.68 -5.72 15.30
CA ILE A 68 -7.23 -6.38 16.50
C ILE A 68 -6.09 -6.78 17.46
N GLY A 69 -4.97 -7.27 16.92
CA GLY A 69 -3.79 -7.62 17.71
C GLY A 69 -2.87 -6.44 18.02
N GLN A 70 -2.78 -5.44 17.13
CA GLN A 70 -1.90 -4.28 17.31
C GLN A 70 -2.46 -3.23 18.28
N ALA A 71 -3.78 -3.05 18.32
CA ALA A 71 -4.44 -1.96 19.04
C ALA A 71 -4.00 -1.83 20.52
N PRO A 72 -3.91 -2.92 21.31
CA PRO A 72 -3.53 -2.82 22.73
C PRO A 72 -2.09 -2.32 22.97
N PHE A 73 -1.23 -2.38 21.94
CA PHE A 73 0.19 -2.03 22.04
C PHE A 73 0.57 -0.80 21.22
N SER A 74 -0.39 -0.24 20.48
CA SER A 74 -0.18 0.95 19.68
C SER A 74 -0.21 2.22 20.55
N LYS A 75 0.61 3.20 20.17
CA LYS A 75 0.57 4.56 20.69
C LYS A 75 0.04 5.56 19.65
N ASP A 76 -0.43 5.05 18.51
CA ASP A 76 -0.97 5.87 17.44
C ASP A 76 -2.30 6.48 17.90
N GLY A 77 -2.49 7.80 17.72
CA GLY A 77 -3.77 8.44 18.02
C GLY A 77 -4.87 8.00 17.06
N HIS A 78 -4.54 7.90 15.76
CA HIS A 78 -5.44 7.42 14.72
C HIS A 78 -4.70 6.55 13.71
N ILE A 79 -5.36 5.48 13.30
CA ILE A 79 -4.95 4.62 12.20
C ILE A 79 -6.07 4.53 11.16
N PHE A 80 -5.68 4.43 9.88
CA PHE A 80 -6.59 4.32 8.75
C PHE A 80 -6.41 2.97 8.07
N GLN A 81 -7.48 2.35 7.60
CA GLN A 81 -7.40 1.16 6.76
C GLN A 81 -7.66 1.58 5.31
N ASN A 82 -6.68 1.41 4.43
CA ASN A 82 -6.96 1.45 3.00
C ASN A 82 -7.72 0.17 2.65
N LEU A 83 -8.99 0.33 2.24
CA LEU A 83 -9.92 -0.74 1.91
C LEU A 83 -10.57 -0.44 0.56
N GLY A 84 -10.80 -1.48 -0.24
CA GLY A 84 -11.51 -1.40 -1.51
C GLY A 84 -13.02 -1.42 -1.29
N ASP A 85 -13.75 -1.37 -2.39
CA ASP A 85 -15.21 -1.52 -2.42
C ASP A 85 -15.68 -2.98 -2.41
N GLY A 86 -14.78 -3.93 -2.76
CA GLY A 86 -15.03 -5.37 -2.79
C GLY A 86 -14.69 -6.13 -1.51
#